data_AF-A0A4Z0YS89-F1
#
_entry.id   AF-A0A4Z0YS89-F1
#
_cell.length_a   1.000
_cell.length_b   1.000
_cell.length_c   1.000
_cell.angle_alpha   90.00
_cell.angle_beta   90.00
_cell.angle_gamma   90.00
#
_symmetry.space_group_name_H-M   'P 1'
#
loop_
_entity.id
_entity.type
_entity.pdbx_description
1 polymer ?
#
loop_
_entity_poly.entity_id
_entity_poly.type
_entity_poly.pdbx_seq_one_letter_code
_entity_poly.pdbx_strand_id
1 'polypeptide(L)'
;MVYQWKPSRVPEQSSTFDTKEFLGYTAKANQHKAWDDVLRRVPAPGKQKAFNVKTMKMGPLKTLNPLTFYELKEKRRPLIKCTEWINHRAIPALKNARLIVEPSGGPRGFL
;
A
#
# COMPACT_ATOMS: atom_id res chain seq x y z
N MET A 1 1.95 2.32 -13.27
CA MET A 1 2.76 2.38 -12.03
C MET A 1 3.02 0.95 -11.61
N VAL A 2 4.28 0.60 -11.37
CA VAL A 2 4.69 -0.76 -10.97
C VAL A 2 5.38 -0.68 -9.61
N TYR A 3 5.30 -1.75 -8.82
CA TYR A 3 6.04 -1.86 -7.57
C TYR A 3 7.56 -1.75 -7.84
N GLN A 4 8.26 -1.04 -6.97
CA GLN A 4 9.72 -0.92 -7.00
C GLN A 4 10.26 -0.93 -5.57
N TRP A 5 11.25 -1.76 -5.31
CA TRP A 5 12.05 -1.69 -4.09
C TRP A 5 13.18 -0.67 -4.25
N LYS A 6 13.42 0.14 -3.22
CA LYS A 6 14.52 1.11 -3.16
C LYS A 6 15.16 1.06 -1.77
N PRO A 7 16.50 1.07 -1.66
CA PRO A 7 17.15 1.23 -0.37
C PRO A 7 16.80 2.60 0.22
N SER A 8 16.48 2.64 1.52
CA SER A 8 16.22 3.87 2.25
C SER A 8 16.89 3.84 3.61
N ARG A 9 17.03 5.02 4.24
CA ARG A 9 17.43 5.11 5.65
C ARG A 9 16.38 4.43 6.54
N VAL A 10 16.82 3.98 7.70
CA VAL A 10 15.96 3.40 8.74
C VAL A 10 14.97 4.49 9.20
N PRO A 11 13.65 4.27 9.10
CA PRO A 11 12.65 5.30 9.43
C PRO A 11 12.81 5.89 10.83
N GLU A 12 13.21 5.08 11.81
CA GLU A 12 13.42 5.48 13.21
C GLU A 12 14.52 6.54 13.40
N GLN A 13 15.35 6.80 12.39
CA GLN A 13 16.37 7.84 12.42
C GLN A 13 15.85 9.20 11.92
N SER A 14 14.61 9.27 11.43
CA SER A 14 14.01 10.53 10.96
C SER A 14 13.42 11.32 12.13
N SER A 15 13.61 12.64 12.14
CA SER A 15 12.95 13.54 13.11
C SER A 15 11.43 13.58 12.97
N THR A 16 10.90 13.09 11.84
CA THR A 16 9.47 13.00 11.55
C THR A 16 8.87 11.63 11.86
N PHE A 17 9.65 10.71 12.44
CA PHE A 17 9.14 9.41 12.85
C PHE A 17 8.22 9.56 14.07
N ASP A 18 7.02 9.00 13.97
CA ASP A 18 6.02 9.02 15.05
C ASP A 18 6.03 7.70 15.82
N THR A 19 5.57 6.62 15.20
CA THR A 19 5.38 5.33 15.86
C THR A 19 5.62 4.15 14.90
N LYS A 20 5.79 2.94 15.45
CA LYS A 20 5.78 1.68 14.69
C LYS A 20 4.95 0.61 15.39
N GLU A 21 4.34 -0.24 14.60
CA GLU A 21 3.56 -1.39 15.05
C GLU A 21 4.27 -2.68 14.63
N PHE A 22 4.32 -3.65 15.53
CA PHE A 22 4.89 -4.96 15.24
C PHE A 22 3.89 -5.82 14.45
N LEU A 23 4.24 -6.19 13.20
CA LEU A 23 3.37 -6.97 12.32
C LEU A 23 3.61 -8.49 12.35
N GLY A 24 4.76 -8.93 12.87
CA GLY A 24 5.15 -10.35 12.89
C GLY A 24 6.63 -10.57 12.55
N TYR A 25 6.97 -11.84 12.37
CA TYR A 25 8.32 -12.30 12.05
C TYR A 25 8.43 -12.71 10.57
N THR A 26 9.65 -12.63 10.05
CA THR A 26 10.01 -13.07 8.70
C THR A 26 11.31 -13.85 8.77
N ALA A 27 11.44 -14.88 7.94
CA ALA A 27 12.71 -15.60 7.82
C ALA A 27 13.79 -14.64 7.30
N LYS A 28 14.98 -14.67 7.92
CA LYS A 28 16.11 -13.81 7.54
C LYS A 28 16.67 -14.16 6.16
N ALA A 29 16.63 -15.44 5.77
CA ALA A 29 17.10 -15.90 4.47
C ALA A 29 16.11 -15.50 3.36
N ASN A 30 16.60 -14.86 2.29
CA ASN A 30 15.86 -14.51 1.07
C ASN A 30 14.62 -13.61 1.26
N GLN A 31 14.50 -12.91 2.41
CA GLN A 31 13.38 -12.02 2.70
C GLN A 31 13.10 -11.04 1.56
N HIS A 32 14.11 -10.30 1.11
CA HIS A 32 13.92 -9.26 0.10
C HIS A 32 13.37 -9.80 -1.22
N LYS A 33 13.92 -10.93 -1.70
CA LYS A 33 13.47 -11.53 -2.97
C LYS A 33 12.05 -12.07 -2.86
N ALA A 34 11.74 -12.79 -1.78
CA ALA A 34 10.41 -13.36 -1.58
C ALA A 34 9.33 -12.27 -1.42
N TRP A 35 9.65 -11.19 -0.71
CA TRP A 35 8.76 -10.04 -0.58
C TRP A 35 8.54 -9.35 -1.92
N ASP A 36 9.61 -9.11 -2.69
CA ASP A 36 9.53 -8.52 -4.02
C ASP A 36 8.64 -9.35 -4.96
N ASP A 37 8.80 -10.67 -4.99
CA ASP A 37 8.03 -11.57 -5.85
C ASP A 37 6.53 -11.53 -5.55
N VAL A 38 6.15 -11.41 -4.28
CA VAL A 38 4.76 -11.27 -3.86
C VAL A 38 4.23 -9.88 -4.16
N LEU A 39 4.95 -8.83 -3.75
CA LEU A 39 4.49 -7.44 -3.86
C LEU A 39 4.40 -6.95 -5.31
N ARG A 40 5.23 -7.46 -6.23
CA ARG A 40 5.12 -7.18 -7.67
C ARG A 40 3.81 -7.68 -8.28
N ARG A 41 3.20 -8.71 -7.69
CA ARG A 41 1.92 -9.27 -8.14
C ARG A 41 0.73 -8.50 -7.56
N VAL A 42 0.93 -7.69 -6.52
CA VAL A 42 -0.14 -6.87 -5.93
C VAL A 42 -0.35 -5.62 -6.80
N PRO A 43 -1.54 -5.39 -7.36
CA PRO A 43 -1.78 -4.24 -8.23
C PRO A 43 -1.60 -2.93 -7.47
N ALA A 44 -0.55 -2.17 -7.81
CA ALA A 44 -0.29 -0.85 -7.25
C ALA A 44 -1.47 0.11 -7.49
N PRO A 45 -1.71 1.08 -6.59
CA PRO A 45 -2.74 2.08 -6.84
C PRO A 45 -2.34 2.87 -8.10
N GLY A 46 -3.21 2.86 -9.11
CA GLY A 46 -2.98 3.57 -10.36
C GLY A 46 -3.01 5.09 -10.20
N LYS A 47 -2.86 5.82 -11.30
CA LYS A 47 -3.16 7.26 -11.30
C LYS A 47 -4.65 7.44 -11.04
N GLN A 48 -4.98 8.15 -9.96
CA GLN A 48 -6.38 8.33 -9.54
C GLN A 48 -6.85 9.79 -9.65
N LYS A 49 -5.91 10.74 -9.78
CA LYS A 49 -6.21 12.14 -10.04
C LYS A 49 -5.50 12.64 -11.29
N ALA A 50 -6.15 13.54 -12.00
CA ALA A 50 -5.60 14.26 -13.14
C ALA A 50 -6.09 15.71 -13.13
N PHE A 51 -5.38 16.58 -13.85
CA PHE A 51 -5.81 17.96 -14.03
C PHE A 51 -6.94 18.00 -15.06
N ASN A 52 -8.09 18.54 -14.67
CA ASN A 52 -9.21 18.73 -15.57
C ASN A 52 -9.18 20.17 -16.12
N VAL A 53 -8.87 20.31 -17.40
CA VAL A 53 -8.78 21.61 -18.09
C VAL A 53 -10.13 22.32 -18.15
N LYS A 54 -11.25 21.59 -18.22
CA LYS A 54 -12.59 22.19 -18.27
C LYS A 54 -12.96 22.88 -16.96
N THR A 55 -12.54 22.32 -15.83
CA THR A 55 -12.84 22.87 -14.50
C THR A 55 -11.65 23.61 -13.89
N MET A 56 -10.49 23.62 -14.56
CA MET A 56 -9.21 24.15 -14.08
C MET A 56 -8.81 23.66 -12.68
N LYS A 57 -9.08 22.39 -12.36
CA LYS A 57 -8.87 21.80 -11.03
C LYS A 57 -8.31 20.39 -11.11
N MET A 58 -7.54 19.98 -10.10
CA MET A 58 -7.15 18.58 -9.89
C MET A 58 -8.37 17.77 -9.42
N GLY A 59 -8.77 16.77 -10.20
CA GLY A 59 -9.97 15.98 -9.94
C GLY A 59 -9.71 14.47 -10.01
N PRO A 60 -10.61 13.66 -9.43
CA PRO A 60 -10.58 12.22 -9.59
C PRO A 60 -10.87 11.83 -11.04
N LEU A 61 -10.03 10.96 -11.61
CA LEU A 61 -10.21 10.45 -12.96
C LEU A 61 -11.04 9.16 -12.94
N LYS A 62 -11.87 8.97 -13.97
CA LYS A 62 -12.68 7.77 -14.18
C LYS A 62 -11.94 6.77 -15.06
N THR A 63 -11.40 7.23 -16.19
CA THR A 63 -10.50 6.45 -17.06
C THR A 63 -9.28 7.28 -17.43
N LEU A 64 -8.13 6.62 -17.58
CA LEU A 64 -6.87 7.29 -17.92
C LEU A 64 -6.66 7.38 -19.44
N ASN A 65 -7.11 6.37 -20.18
CA ASN A 65 -7.05 6.32 -21.64
C ASN A 65 -8.34 5.69 -22.19
N PRO A 66 -9.25 6.48 -22.79
CA PRO A 66 -9.19 7.95 -22.91
C PRO A 66 -9.25 8.62 -21.52
N LEU A 67 -8.70 9.83 -21.39
CA LEU A 67 -8.76 10.57 -20.12
C LEU A 67 -10.19 11.08 -19.90
N THR A 68 -10.91 10.51 -18.94
CA THR A 68 -12.26 10.96 -18.55
C THR A 68 -12.36 11.23 -17.06
N PHE A 69 -13.26 12.15 -16.70
CA PHE A 69 -13.56 12.53 -15.33
C PHE A 69 -14.98 12.09 -14.97
N TYR A 70 -15.27 12.08 -13.67
CA TYR A 70 -16.62 11.85 -13.18
C TYR A 70 -17.50 13.09 -13.37
N GLU A 71 -18.76 12.88 -13.76
CA GLU A 71 -19.76 13.95 -13.81
C GLU A 71 -20.19 14.41 -12.41
N LEU A 72 -20.83 15.59 -12.32
CA LEU A 72 -21.15 16.24 -11.04
C LEU A 72 -22.01 15.36 -10.10
N LYS A 73 -22.87 14.50 -10.67
CA LYS A 73 -23.78 13.60 -9.93
C LYS A 73 -23.39 12.11 -10.05
N GLU A 74 -22.25 11.81 -10.68
CA GLU A 74 -21.81 10.43 -10.84
C GLU A 74 -21.14 9.92 -9.56
N LYS A 75 -21.44 8.67 -9.18
CA LYS A 75 -20.79 8.01 -8.04
C LYS A 75 -19.30 7.80 -8.35
N ARG A 76 -18.45 8.50 -7.59
CA ARG A 76 -17.00 8.44 -7.73
C ARG A 76 -16.44 7.20 -7.04
N ARG A 77 -15.41 6.59 -7.63
CA ARG A 77 -14.60 5.59 -6.93
C ARG A 77 -13.80 6.27 -5.81
N PRO A 78 -13.69 5.67 -4.62
CA PRO A 78 -12.87 6.22 -3.56
C PRO A 78 -11.40 6.22 -3.98
N LEU A 79 -10.68 7.25 -3.54
CA LEU A 79 -9.25 7.35 -3.77
C LEU A 79 -8.53 6.46 -2.75
N ILE A 80 -7.69 5.58 -3.25
CA ILE A 80 -6.86 4.70 -2.45
C ILE A 80 -5.56 5.41 -2.13
N LYS A 81 -5.31 5.70 -0.85
CA LYS A 81 -4.01 6.19 -0.38
C LYS A 81 -2.97 5.07 -0.39
N CYS A 82 -1.69 5.42 -0.46
CA CYS A 82 -0.61 4.43 -0.34
C CYS A 82 -0.71 3.63 0.96
N THR A 83 -1.02 4.28 2.08
CA THR A 83 -1.22 3.62 3.38
C THR A 83 -2.37 2.61 3.34
N GLU A 84 -3.50 2.96 2.72
CA GLU A 84 -4.64 2.04 2.55
C GLU A 84 -4.27 0.86 1.66
N TRP A 85 -3.50 1.08 0.60
CA TRP A 85 -2.99 -0.01 -0.24
C TRP A 85 -2.08 -0.95 0.55
N ILE A 86 -1.20 -0.41 1.40
CA ILE A 86 -0.33 -1.21 2.27
C ILE A 86 -1.16 -2.06 3.23
N ASN A 87 -2.07 -1.41 3.97
CA ASN A 87 -2.86 -2.05 5.02
C ASN A 87 -3.85 -3.08 4.48
N HIS A 88 -4.52 -2.78 3.37
CA HIS A 88 -5.58 -3.63 2.84
C HIS A 88 -5.13 -4.60 1.76
N ARG A 89 -3.93 -4.45 1.19
CA ARG A 89 -3.46 -5.32 0.10
C ARG A 89 -2.07 -5.90 0.34
N ALA A 90 -1.06 -5.06 0.60
CA ALA A 90 0.32 -5.53 0.70
C ALA A 90 0.55 -6.44 1.91
N ILE A 91 0.19 -5.96 3.11
CA ILE A 91 0.36 -6.74 4.35
C ILE A 91 -0.44 -8.05 4.30
N PRO A 92 -1.73 -8.07 3.92
CA PRO A 92 -2.46 -9.31 3.74
C PRO A 92 -1.83 -10.27 2.73
N ALA A 93 -1.31 -9.79 1.60
CA ALA A 93 -0.64 -10.63 0.60
C ALA A 93 0.61 -11.31 1.19
N LEU A 94 1.41 -10.58 1.97
CA LEU A 94 2.60 -11.11 2.64
C LEU A 94 2.24 -12.14 3.73
N LYS A 95 1.18 -11.89 4.51
CA LYS A 95 0.66 -12.85 5.50
C LYS A 95 0.16 -14.13 4.83
N ASN A 96 -0.62 -14.01 3.74
CA ASN A 96 -1.12 -15.15 2.98
C ASN A 96 0.01 -15.99 2.36
N ALA A 97 1.11 -15.35 1.96
CA ALA A 97 2.31 -16.02 1.48
C ALA A 97 3.21 -16.58 2.61
N ARG A 98 2.80 -16.46 3.88
CA ARG A 98 3.57 -16.83 5.08
C ARG A 98 4.95 -16.16 5.16
N LEU A 99 5.07 -14.98 4.56
CA LEU A 99 6.28 -14.15 4.64
C LEU A 99 6.26 -13.24 5.87
N ILE A 100 5.07 -12.96 6.41
CA ILE A 100 4.87 -12.41 7.74
C ILE A 100 4.12 -13.45 8.55
N VAL A 101 4.75 -13.92 9.62
CA VAL A 101 4.18 -14.91 10.55
C VAL A 101 3.96 -14.21 11.88
N GLU A 102 2.69 -14.12 12.30
CA GLU A 102 2.36 -13.62 13.63
C GLU A 102 2.89 -14.58 14.70
N PRO A 103 3.30 -14.08 15.88
CA PRO A 103 3.64 -14.95 17.00
C PRO A 103 2.47 -15.90 17.27
N SER A 104 2.71 -17.20 17.14
CA SER A 104 1.73 -18.22 17.53
C SER A 104 1.52 -18.15 19.05
N GLY A 105 0.50 -17.43 19.48
CA GLY A 105 0.10 -17.32 20.88
C GLY A 105 -1.18 -16.51 21.03
N GLY A 106 -2.30 -17.21 21.29
CA GLY A 106 -3.53 -16.60 21.80
C GLY A 106 -3.30 -15.83 23.11
N PRO A 107 -4.34 -15.19 23.67
CA PRO A 107 -4.18 -14.25 24.78
C PRO A 107 -3.48 -14.94 25.94
N ARG A 108 -2.23 -14.56 26.20
CA ARG A 108 -1.58 -14.86 27.47
C ARG A 108 -2.22 -13.93 28.48
N GLY A 109 -3.24 -14.44 29.16
CA GLY A 109 -3.73 -13.86 30.40
C GLY A 109 -2.52 -13.59 31.31
N PHE A 110 -2.40 -12.35 31.73
CA PHE A 110 -1.52 -11.98 32.82
C PHE A 110 -2.05 -12.67 34.08
N LEU A 111 -1.25 -13.57 34.66
CA LEU A 111 -1.28 -13.91 36.07
C LEU A 111 -0.09 -13.21 36.72
#